data_AF-R9JVZ0-F1
#
_entry.id   AF-R9JVZ0-F1
#
_cell.length_a   1.000
_cell.length_b   1.000
_cell.length_c   1.000
_cell.angle_alpha   90.00
_cell.angle_beta   90.00
_cell.angle_gamma   90.00
#
_symmetry.space_group_name_H-M   'P 1'
#
loop_
_entity.id
_entity.type
_entity.pdbx_description
1 polymer ?
#
loop_
_entity_poly.entity_id
_entity_poly.type
_entity_poly.pdbx_seq_one_letter_code
_entity_poly.pdbx_strand_id
1 'polypeptide(L)'
;MKYKIIIQKAAEKFLKKQPRKNQERLLIAIYKLPEGTDIKKLQGHNIYRMRVGNMRILYTVDEIIKIISVEEIDNRGDIYKRL
;
A
#
# COMPACT_ATOMS: atom_id res chain seq x y z
N MET A 1 0.67 -17.79 -3.06
CA MET A 1 -0.46 -18.00 -2.13
C MET A 1 -1.43 -16.85 -2.29
N LYS A 2 -2.76 -17.06 -2.17
CA LYS A 2 -3.76 -16.02 -2.47
C LYS A 2 -4.17 -15.27 -1.19
N TYR A 3 -3.69 -14.04 -1.01
CA TYR A 3 -4.14 -13.16 0.08
C TYR A 3 -5.45 -12.45 -0.31
N LYS A 4 -6.29 -12.16 0.67
CA LYS A 4 -7.40 -11.20 0.50
C LYS A 4 -6.87 -9.79 0.74
N ILE A 5 -7.02 -8.92 -0.25
CA ILE A 5 -6.62 -7.52 -0.12
C ILE A 5 -7.82 -6.68 0.32
N ILE A 6 -7.63 -5.88 1.36
CA ILE A 6 -8.58 -4.88 1.85
C ILE A 6 -7.94 -3.51 1.67
N ILE A 7 -8.63 -2.59 0.99
CA ILE A 7 -8.17 -1.21 0.84
C ILE A 7 -8.92 -0.35 1.83
N GLN A 8 -8.20 0.29 2.76
CA GLN A 8 -8.82 1.15 3.75
C GLN A 8 -9.29 2.47 3.12
N LYS A 9 -10.24 3.14 3.78
CA LYS A 9 -10.86 4.38 3.28
C LYS A 9 -9.85 5.48 2.95
N ALA A 10 -8.76 5.58 3.72
CA ALA A 10 -7.71 6.59 3.48
C ALA A 10 -6.97 6.32 2.17
N ALA A 11 -6.47 5.09 1.99
CA ALA A 11 -5.86 4.63 0.74
C ALA A 11 -6.80 4.77 -0.46
N GLU A 12 -8.07 4.34 -0.33
CA GLU A 12 -9.07 4.43 -1.38
C GLU A 12 -9.32 5.89 -1.81
N LYS A 13 -9.44 6.80 -0.83
CA LYS A 13 -9.64 8.24 -1.10
C LYS A 13 -8.47 8.84 -1.87
N PHE A 14 -7.23 8.48 -1.53
CA PHE A 14 -6.06 8.95 -2.28
C PHE A 14 -6.04 8.36 -3.68
N LEU A 15 -6.27 7.06 -3.82
CA LEU A 15 -6.30 6.34 -5.09
C LEU A 15 -7.29 6.99 -6.07
N LYS A 16 -8.54 7.22 -5.64
CA LYS A 16 -9.60 7.81 -6.47
C LYS A 16 -9.28 9.23 -6.96
N LYS A 17 -8.42 9.97 -6.27
CA LYS A 17 -8.00 11.32 -6.65
C LYS A 17 -6.90 11.34 -7.72
N GLN A 18 -6.24 10.21 -7.97
CA GLN A 18 -5.13 10.19 -8.91
C GLN A 18 -5.61 10.22 -10.37
N PRO A 19 -4.80 10.73 -11.31
CA PRO A 19 -5.04 10.54 -12.73
C PRO A 19 -5.12 9.05 -13.10
N ARG A 20 -5.92 8.70 -14.11
CA ARG A 20 -6.18 7.31 -14.53
C ARG A 20 -4.92 6.44 -14.64
N LYS A 21 -3.86 6.96 -15.28
CA LYS A 21 -2.57 6.25 -15.41
C LYS A 21 -1.93 5.90 -14.07
N ASN A 22 -2.05 6.77 -13.07
CA ASN A 22 -1.52 6.51 -11.73
C ASN A 22 -2.42 5.54 -10.95
N GLN A 23 -3.74 5.62 -11.11
CA GLN A 23 -4.67 4.64 -10.54
C GLN A 23 -4.35 3.22 -11.02
N GLU A 24 -4.21 3.04 -12.33
CA GLU A 24 -3.86 1.75 -12.94
C GLU A 24 -2.54 1.20 -12.38
N ARG A 25 -1.50 2.03 -12.31
CA ARG A 25 -0.20 1.64 -11.73
C ARG A 25 -0.31 1.22 -10.27
N LEU A 26 -1.05 1.96 -9.46
CA LEU A 26 -1.27 1.65 -8.05
C LEU A 26 -2.07 0.35 -7.88
N LEU A 27 -3.15 0.17 -8.63
CA LEU A 27 -3.97 -1.05 -8.59
C LEU A 27 -3.19 -2.29 -9.00
N ILE A 28 -2.37 -2.21 -10.06
CA ILE A 28 -1.49 -3.30 -10.48
C ILE A 28 -0.48 -3.63 -9.38
N ALA A 29 0.10 -2.63 -8.71
CA ALA A 29 1.03 -2.85 -7.61
C ALA A 29 0.35 -3.46 -6.39
N ILE A 30 -0.83 -2.98 -6.01
CA ILE A 30 -1.63 -3.53 -4.91
C ILE A 30 -2.00 -4.98 -5.19
N TYR A 31 -2.44 -5.31 -6.40
CA TYR A 31 -2.83 -6.67 -6.78
C TYR A 31 -1.69 -7.70 -6.66
N LYS A 32 -0.44 -7.24 -6.78
CA LYS A 32 0.75 -8.10 -6.66
C LYS A 32 1.18 -8.35 -5.21
N LEU A 33 0.60 -7.66 -4.24
CA LEU A 33 0.96 -7.82 -2.83
C LEU A 33 0.83 -9.29 -2.34
N PRO A 34 1.76 -9.76 -1.49
CA PRO A 34 2.89 -9.03 -0.90
C PRO A 34 4.15 -9.01 -1.79
N GLU A 35 4.06 -9.49 -3.02
CA GLU A 35 5.15 -9.45 -4.00
C GLU A 35 5.26 -8.05 -4.62
N GLY A 36 6.46 -7.70 -5.11
CA GLY A 36 6.68 -6.41 -5.75
C GLY A 36 8.13 -5.93 -5.63
N THR A 37 8.31 -4.65 -5.93
CA THR A 37 9.63 -4.00 -5.95
C THR A 37 9.70 -2.90 -4.89
N ASP A 38 10.87 -2.74 -4.25
CA ASP A 38 11.13 -1.73 -3.21
C ASP A 38 10.12 -1.78 -2.05
N ILE A 39 9.96 -2.98 -1.49
CA ILE A 39 9.20 -3.24 -0.27
C ILE A 39 10.18 -3.21 0.91
N LYS A 40 9.86 -2.43 1.95
CA LYS A 40 10.59 -2.40 3.22
C LYS A 40 9.63 -2.45 4.40
N LYS A 41 9.94 -3.27 5.40
CA LYS A 41 9.28 -3.18 6.71
C LYS A 41 9.75 -1.91 7.43
N LEU A 42 8.83 -1.14 7.99
CA LEU A 42 9.17 0.03 8.80
C LEU A 42 9.66 -0.45 10.17
N GLN A 43 10.76 0.13 10.66
CA GLN A 43 11.29 -0.20 11.99
C GLN A 43 10.28 0.22 13.07
N GLY A 44 10.10 -0.62 14.09
CA GLY A 44 9.19 -0.34 15.20
C GLY A 44 7.70 -0.58 14.91
N HIS A 45 7.31 -0.91 13.67
CA HIS A 45 5.91 -1.15 13.30
C HIS A 45 5.75 -2.46 12.51
N ASN A 46 4.56 -3.07 12.58
CA ASN A 46 4.19 -4.20 11.73
C ASN A 46 3.63 -3.76 10.37
N ILE A 47 4.19 -2.69 9.82
CA ILE A 47 3.77 -2.06 8.57
C ILE A 47 4.88 -2.20 7.54
N TYR A 48 4.51 -2.56 6.33
CA TYR A 48 5.34 -2.60 5.15
C TYR A 48 5.08 -1.37 4.29
N ARG A 49 6.12 -0.91 3.60
CA ARG A 49 6.08 0.19 2.66
C ARG A 49 6.57 -0.30 1.30
N MET A 50 5.72 -0.19 0.29
CA MET A 50 6.11 -0.38 -1.11
C MET A 50 6.25 0.98 -1.81
N ARG A 51 7.22 1.11 -2.72
CA ARG A 51 7.34 2.28 -3.59
C ARG A 51 6.74 2.02 -4.96
N VAL A 52 5.89 2.94 -5.44
CA VAL A 52 5.32 2.94 -6.79
C VAL A 52 5.59 4.29 -7.45
N GLY A 53 6.72 4.41 -8.15
CA GLY A 53 7.17 5.69 -8.70
C GLY A 53 7.48 6.71 -7.60
N ASN A 54 6.67 7.79 -7.52
CA ASN A 54 6.79 8.83 -6.51
C ASN A 54 5.82 8.67 -5.33
N MET A 55 4.95 7.66 -5.38
CA MET A 55 3.98 7.33 -4.34
C MET A 55 4.47 6.15 -3.50
N ARG A 56 3.95 6.05 -2.28
CA ARG A 56 4.21 4.97 -1.34
C ARG A 56 2.88 4.34 -0.93
N ILE A 57 2.90 3.04 -0.76
CA ILE A 57 1.78 2.25 -0.25
C ILE A 57 2.22 1.69 1.10
N LEU A 58 1.50 2.02 2.17
CA LEU A 58 1.62 1.38 3.47
C LEU A 58 0.60 0.26 3.59
N TYR A 59 1.06 -0.91 4.00
CA TYR A 59 0.17 -2.05 4.19
C TYR A 59 0.65 -2.94 5.34
N THR A 60 -0.28 -3.67 5.93
CA THR A 60 -0.02 -4.71 6.92
C THR A 60 -0.30 -6.08 6.30
N VAL A 61 0.34 -7.12 6.83
CA VAL A 61 0.12 -8.51 6.41
C VAL A 61 -0.23 -9.31 7.65
N ASP A 62 -1.43 -9.88 7.66
CA ASP A 62 -1.82 -10.91 8.61
C ASP A 62 -1.58 -12.28 7.98
N GLU A 63 -0.56 -12.96 8.47
CA GLU A 63 -0.15 -14.27 7.97
C GLU A 63 -1.06 -15.42 8.42
N ILE A 64 -1.83 -15.23 9.50
CA ILE A 64 -2.70 -16.26 10.07
C ILE A 64 -3.97 -16.36 9.23
N ILE A 65 -4.64 -15.23 9.00
CA ILE A 65 -5.90 -15.18 8.23
C ILE A 65 -5.70 -14.79 6.75
N LYS A 66 -4.45 -14.62 6.31
CA LYS A 66 -4.05 -14.31 4.92
C LYS A 66 -4.74 -13.05 4.37
N ILE A 67 -4.73 -11.99 5.17
CA ILE A 67 -5.24 -10.66 4.79
C ILE A 67 -4.09 -9.69 4.62
N ILE A 68 -4.14 -8.91 3.54
CA ILE A 68 -3.30 -7.73 3.34
C ILE A 68 -4.18 -6.50 3.42
N SER A 69 -3.93 -5.64 4.40
CA SER A 69 -4.67 -4.39 4.58
C SER A 69 -3.83 -3.22 4.08
N VAL A 70 -4.27 -2.55 3.03
CA VAL A 70 -3.66 -1.34 2.48
C VAL A 70 -4.18 -0.15 3.28
N GLU A 71 -3.35 0.32 4.21
CA GLU A 71 -3.70 1.33 5.20
C GLU A 71 -3.76 2.73 4.58
N GLU A 72 -2.69 3.12 3.87
CA GLU A 72 -2.54 4.47 3.32
C GLU A 72 -1.72 4.45 2.03
N ILE A 73 -2.06 5.35 1.11
CA ILE A 73 -1.29 5.62 -0.11
C ILE A 73 -1.07 7.11 -0.14
N ASP A 74 0.18 7.54 -0.30
CA ASP A 74 0.48 8.97 -0.39
C ASP A 74 1.80 9.23 -1.16
N ASN A 75 2.05 10.49 -1.46
CA ASN A 75 3.30 10.96 -2.05
C ASN A 75 4.48 10.85 -1.06
N ARG A 76 5.69 10.99 -1.60
CA ARG A 76 6.93 10.92 -0.83
C ARG A 76 6.99 12.02 0.25
N GLY A 77 6.78 11.65 1.52
CA GLY A 77 7.06 12.49 2.69
C GLY A 77 5.85 12.64 3.60
N ASP A 78 4.65 12.67 3.03
CA ASP A 78 3.40 12.89 3.77
C ASP A 78 2.92 11.65 4.52
N ILE A 79 3.34 10.46 4.07
CA ILE A 79 2.88 9.16 4.59
C ILE A 79 3.30 8.83 6.04
N TYR A 80 4.14 9.65 6.67
CA TYR A 80 4.59 9.47 8.06
C TYR A 80 3.94 10.46 9.02
N LYS A 81 3.12 11.40 8.54
CA LYS A 81 2.50 12.43 9.41
C LYS A 81 1.43 11.89 10.37
N ARG A 82 1.08 10.60 10.25
CA ARG A 82 0.03 9.91 11.04
C ARG A 82 0.52 8.63 11.72
N LEU A 83 1.81 8.31 11.62
CA LEU A 83 2.43 7.17 12.30
C LEU A 83 3.05 7.60 13.62
#